data_AF-A0A557SY28-F1
#
_entry.id   AF-A0A557SY28-F1
#
_cell.length_a   1.000
_cell.length_b   1.000
_cell.length_c   1.000
_cell.angle_alpha   90.00
_cell.angle_beta   90.00
_cell.angle_gamma   90.00
#
_symmetry.space_group_name_H-M   'P 1'
#
loop_
_entity.id
_entity.type
_entity.pdbx_description
1 polymer ?
#
loop_
_entity_poly.entity_id
_entity_poly.type
_entity_poly.pdbx_seq_one_letter_code
_entity_poly.pdbx_strand_id
1 'polypeptide(L)'
;MVIEEIRYDFREHPEQFRSYFTKIMKLIIISKLNCLERNLISLKYFNEVVSRIEGCDIHKIKYGKPMIFTKFLGYEFNYHTIRVKIKIIDKYTIDISLESIIPDFVKTFDKLSADTNEINWNTNKHSTSGIKFGDDRENNSQDEPNLHLMEKEATLTFYLLDSFIQSIYLLMTQSGADANSLNGRNIEIKDISVSRKILNIEMLVDEKTVILDLLPKSKNGVVVSIDNDEKTGETIRTVMLQNNLNRGFKCFDTD
;
A
#
# COMPACT_ATOMS: atom_id res chain seq x y z
N MET A 1 17.12 -13.38 13.16
CA MET A 1 15.82 -12.69 13.28
C MET A 1 16.03 -11.55 14.25
N VAL A 2 15.71 -10.33 13.83
CA VAL A 2 15.83 -9.10 14.61
C VAL A 2 14.42 -8.60 14.87
N ILE A 3 14.13 -8.27 16.12
CA ILE A 3 12.86 -7.65 16.56
C ILE A 3 13.23 -6.34 17.23
N GLU A 4 12.60 -5.25 16.82
CA GLU A 4 12.78 -3.92 17.39
C GLU A 4 11.42 -3.26 17.61
N GLU A 5 11.26 -2.61 18.76
CA GLU A 5 10.05 -1.83 19.09
C GLU A 5 10.47 -0.38 19.29
N ILE A 6 9.89 0.51 18.47
CA ILE A 6 10.24 1.92 18.44
C ILE A 6 8.99 2.73 18.76
N ARG A 7 9.10 3.62 19.74
CA ARG A 7 8.04 4.55 20.12
C ARG A 7 8.36 5.94 19.59
N TYR A 8 7.43 6.50 18.82
CA TYR A 8 7.50 7.89 18.38
C TYR A 8 6.41 8.70 19.08
N ASP A 9 6.84 9.74 19.78
CA ASP A 9 5.99 10.61 20.59
C ASP A 9 5.95 12.01 19.98
N PHE A 10 4.76 12.42 19.54
CA PHE A 10 4.52 13.71 18.89
C PHE A 10 3.72 14.67 19.77
N ARG A 11 3.66 14.46 21.09
CA ARG A 11 2.87 15.33 21.99
C ARG A 11 3.33 16.80 21.96
N GLU A 12 4.62 17.06 21.73
CA GLU A 12 5.17 18.41 21.59
C GLU A 12 4.92 19.02 20.19
N HIS A 13 4.70 18.17 19.18
CA HIS A 13 4.51 18.55 17.77
C HIS A 13 3.34 17.78 17.11
N PRO A 14 2.11 17.92 17.64
CA PRO A 14 0.97 17.10 17.22
C PRO A 14 0.59 17.29 15.75
N GLU A 15 0.94 18.43 15.15
CA GLU A 15 0.75 18.73 13.73
C GLU A 15 1.53 17.78 12.81
N GLN A 16 2.63 17.20 13.29
CA GLN A 16 3.48 16.30 12.51
C GLN A 16 2.95 14.86 12.49
N PHE A 17 2.14 14.47 13.46
CA PHE A 17 1.69 13.09 13.66
C PHE A 17 1.01 12.49 12.44
N ARG A 18 0.09 13.24 11.80
CA ARG A 18 -0.63 12.77 10.61
C ARG A 18 0.29 12.57 9.41
N SER A 19 1.24 13.48 9.21
CA SER A 19 2.23 13.37 8.13
C SER A 19 3.11 12.14 8.35
N TYR A 20 3.61 11.98 9.58
CA TYR A 20 4.39 10.82 9.97
C TYR A 20 3.63 9.50 9.78
N PHE A 21 2.39 9.42 10.28
CA PHE A 21 1.53 8.24 10.11
C PHE A 21 1.36 7.88 8.63
N THR A 22 1.05 8.89 7.79
CA THR A 22 0.86 8.71 6.35
C THR A 22 2.14 8.15 5.70
N LYS A 23 3.29 8.70 6.07
CA LYS A 23 4.59 8.25 5.57
C LYS A 23 4.89 6.81 5.96
N ILE A 24 4.68 6.43 7.23
CA ILE A 24 4.87 5.05 7.69
C ILE A 24 3.99 4.08 6.92
N MET A 25 2.72 4.41 6.74
CA MET A 25 1.81 3.55 5.98
C MET A 25 2.25 3.39 4.52
N LYS A 26 2.76 4.46 3.87
CA LYS A 26 3.35 4.37 2.53
C LYS A 26 4.57 3.45 2.50
N LEU A 27 5.49 3.56 3.48
CA LEU A 27 6.64 2.65 3.59
C LEU A 27 6.21 1.19 3.74
N ILE A 28 5.23 0.91 4.59
CA ILE A 28 4.68 -0.43 4.78
C ILE A 28 4.10 -0.93 3.46
N ILE A 29 3.26 -0.14 2.79
CA ILE A 29 2.65 -0.51 1.51
C ILE A 29 3.72 -0.82 0.46
N ILE A 30 4.70 0.05 0.30
CA ILE A 30 5.81 -0.15 -0.65
C ILE A 30 6.56 -1.44 -0.30
N SER A 31 6.86 -1.71 0.97
CA SER A 31 7.59 -2.92 1.39
C SER A 31 6.85 -4.24 1.16
N LYS A 32 5.53 -4.18 0.95
CA LYS A 32 4.66 -5.36 0.78
C LYS A 32 4.17 -5.55 -0.65
N LEU A 33 4.28 -4.52 -1.49
CA LEU A 33 3.76 -4.51 -2.85
C LEU A 33 4.47 -5.53 -3.74
N ASN A 34 3.71 -6.48 -4.30
CA ASN A 34 4.24 -7.54 -5.17
C ASN A 34 3.25 -7.97 -6.27
N CYS A 35 3.72 -8.78 -7.21
CA CYS A 35 2.86 -9.49 -8.17
C CYS A 35 3.46 -10.84 -8.61
N LEU A 36 2.58 -11.72 -9.13
CA LEU A 36 3.02 -12.96 -9.79
C LEU A 36 3.51 -12.66 -11.21
N GLU A 37 4.73 -13.09 -11.54
CA GLU A 37 5.34 -12.82 -12.84
C GLU A 37 4.55 -13.42 -14.02
N ARG A 38 3.94 -14.59 -13.82
CA ARG A 38 3.32 -15.38 -14.90
C ARG A 38 2.09 -14.71 -15.52
N ASN A 39 1.49 -13.74 -14.83
CA ASN A 39 0.33 -13.02 -15.34
C ASN A 39 0.80 -11.71 -16.00
N LEU A 40 0.83 -11.69 -17.34
CA LEU A 40 1.29 -10.53 -18.11
C LEU A 40 0.47 -9.26 -17.84
N ILE A 41 -0.83 -9.39 -17.56
CA ILE A 41 -1.69 -8.23 -17.24
C ILE A 41 -1.30 -7.68 -15.87
N SER A 42 -1.18 -8.54 -14.86
CA SER A 42 -0.67 -8.15 -13.53
C SER A 42 0.68 -7.48 -13.64
N LEU A 43 1.59 -8.05 -14.41
CA LEU A 43 2.96 -7.57 -14.53
C LEU A 43 3.03 -6.19 -15.19
N LYS A 44 2.32 -5.99 -16.32
CA LYS A 44 2.23 -4.67 -16.96
C LYS A 44 1.63 -3.64 -16.01
N TYR A 45 0.54 -3.98 -15.35
CA TYR A 45 -0.13 -3.09 -14.40
C TYR A 45 0.74 -2.76 -13.18
N PHE A 46 1.41 -3.78 -12.61
CA PHE A 46 2.34 -3.62 -11.51
C PHE A 46 3.49 -2.69 -11.87
N ASN A 47 4.09 -2.86 -13.05
CA ASN A 47 5.15 -1.98 -13.52
C ASN A 47 4.67 -0.53 -13.65
N GLU A 48 3.46 -0.31 -14.16
CA GLU A 48 2.85 1.02 -14.24
C GLU A 48 2.58 1.64 -12.86
N VAL A 49 2.16 0.84 -11.88
CA VAL A 49 1.99 1.31 -10.51
C VAL A 49 3.36 1.66 -9.90
N VAL A 50 4.36 0.78 -10.03
CA VAL A 50 5.68 0.97 -9.40
C VAL A 50 6.44 2.15 -10.01
N SER A 51 6.39 2.35 -11.33
CA SER A 51 7.08 3.46 -12.02
C SER A 51 6.64 4.84 -11.51
N ARG A 52 5.43 4.94 -10.96
CA ARG A 52 4.85 6.17 -10.43
C ARG A 52 5.26 6.47 -8.99
N ILE A 53 5.97 5.58 -8.31
CA ILE A 53 6.46 5.78 -6.95
C ILE A 53 7.90 6.27 -7.03
N GLU A 54 8.18 7.48 -6.55
CA GLU A 54 9.52 8.05 -6.59
C GLU A 54 10.49 7.19 -5.79
N GLY A 55 11.64 6.84 -6.39
CA GLY A 55 12.64 5.99 -5.76
C GLY A 55 12.30 4.50 -5.77
N CYS A 56 11.22 4.06 -6.43
CA CYS A 56 10.93 2.64 -6.60
C CYS A 56 11.41 2.08 -7.94
N ASP A 57 11.91 0.86 -7.87
CA ASP A 57 12.20 -0.03 -8.99
C ASP A 57 11.53 -1.39 -8.75
N ILE A 58 11.64 -2.29 -9.72
CA ILE A 58 11.17 -3.68 -9.61
C ILE A 58 12.35 -4.64 -9.46
N HIS A 59 12.20 -5.66 -8.64
CA HIS A 59 13.16 -6.76 -8.54
C HIS A 59 12.46 -8.11 -8.52
N LYS A 60 13.11 -9.11 -9.10
CA LYS A 60 12.51 -10.44 -9.35
C LYS A 60 13.12 -11.48 -8.42
N ILE A 61 12.28 -12.23 -7.73
CA ILE A 61 12.68 -13.35 -6.87
C ILE A 61 12.25 -14.67 -7.52
N LYS A 62 13.18 -15.61 -7.65
CA LYS A 62 12.99 -16.90 -8.35
C LYS A 62 12.83 -18.11 -7.42
N TYR A 63 12.74 -17.93 -6.11
CA TYR A 63 12.53 -19.03 -5.17
C TYR A 63 11.04 -19.43 -5.16
N GLY A 64 10.72 -20.64 -5.62
CA GLY A 64 9.34 -21.13 -5.72
C GLY A 64 8.61 -20.58 -6.95
N LYS A 65 7.39 -20.05 -6.78
CA LYS A 65 6.68 -19.36 -7.86
C LYS A 65 7.39 -18.04 -8.16
N PRO A 66 7.78 -17.73 -9.41
CA PRO A 66 8.43 -16.46 -9.71
C PRO A 66 7.54 -15.27 -9.34
N MET A 67 8.06 -14.41 -8.47
CA MET A 67 7.37 -13.24 -7.93
C MET A 67 8.21 -11.99 -8.19
N ILE A 68 7.53 -10.87 -8.33
CA ILE A 68 8.14 -9.56 -8.56
C ILE A 68 7.73 -8.67 -7.41
N PHE A 69 8.70 -7.95 -6.87
CA PHE A 69 8.58 -7.11 -5.69
C PHE A 69 9.10 -5.72 -6.02
N THR A 70 8.72 -4.76 -5.19
CA THR A 70 9.29 -3.42 -5.20
C THR A 70 10.70 -3.41 -4.61
N LYS A 71 11.55 -2.56 -5.16
CA LYS A 71 12.83 -2.16 -4.59
C LYS A 71 12.73 -0.66 -4.33
N PHE A 72 12.96 -0.20 -3.11
CA PHE A 72 12.83 1.23 -2.77
C PHE A 72 14.18 1.80 -2.36
N LEU A 73 14.61 2.87 -3.03
CA LEU A 73 15.89 3.54 -2.78
C LEU A 73 17.09 2.57 -2.73
N GLY A 74 17.06 1.54 -3.57
CA GLY A 74 18.10 0.51 -3.62
C GLY A 74 17.91 -0.68 -2.68
N TYR A 75 16.88 -0.67 -1.82
CA TYR A 75 16.60 -1.74 -0.85
C TYR A 75 15.53 -2.69 -1.37
N GLU A 76 15.83 -3.99 -1.34
CA GLU A 76 14.95 -5.05 -1.82
C GLU A 76 14.10 -5.59 -0.67
N PHE A 77 12.78 -5.47 -0.78
CA PHE A 77 11.84 -5.95 0.24
C PHE A 77 11.19 -7.26 -0.19
N ASN A 78 11.13 -8.23 0.73
CA ASN A 78 10.33 -9.43 0.58
C ASN A 78 9.33 -9.54 1.73
N TYR A 79 8.04 -9.60 1.42
CA TYR A 79 6.96 -9.58 2.41
C TYR A 79 7.08 -10.70 3.46
N HIS A 80 7.64 -11.87 3.11
CA HIS A 80 7.82 -12.99 4.05
C HIS A 80 8.90 -12.74 5.10
N THR A 81 9.82 -11.83 4.80
CA THR A 81 11.02 -11.59 5.60
C THR A 81 10.88 -10.39 6.51
N ILE A 82 9.77 -9.67 6.41
CA ILE A 82 9.55 -8.35 7.00
C ILE A 82 8.16 -8.33 7.60
N ARG A 83 8.05 -7.94 8.86
CA ARG A 83 6.78 -7.68 9.52
C ARG A 83 6.86 -6.33 10.19
N VAL A 84 5.84 -5.51 9.97
CA VAL A 84 5.72 -4.17 10.53
C VAL A 84 4.34 -4.08 11.16
N LYS A 85 4.30 -3.98 12.49
CA LYS A 85 3.07 -3.73 13.24
C LYS A 85 3.06 -2.30 13.73
N ILE A 86 1.92 -1.64 13.64
CA ILE A 86 1.73 -0.30 14.21
C ILE A 86 0.60 -0.33 15.24
N LYS A 87 0.75 0.50 16.28
CA LYS A 87 -0.27 0.69 17.32
C LYS A 87 -0.23 2.13 17.80
N ILE A 88 -1.37 2.81 17.76
CA ILE A 88 -1.53 4.13 18.40
C ILE A 88 -1.84 3.89 19.88
N ILE A 89 -0.98 4.39 20.77
CA ILE A 89 -1.07 4.19 22.22
C ILE A 89 -1.87 5.32 22.89
N ASP A 90 -1.68 6.54 22.40
CA ASP A 90 -2.44 7.73 22.79
C ASP A 90 -2.60 8.65 21.57
N LYS A 91 -3.23 9.82 21.74
CA LYS A 91 -3.62 10.70 20.63
C LYS A 91 -2.49 11.06 19.65
N TYR A 92 -1.23 11.07 20.09
CA TYR A 92 -0.08 11.48 19.28
C TYR A 92 1.15 10.58 19.46
N THR A 93 0.97 9.37 19.99
CA THR A 93 2.05 8.40 20.22
C THR A 93 1.76 7.13 19.44
N ILE A 94 2.75 6.70 18.66
CA ILE A 94 2.69 5.48 17.84
C ILE A 94 3.86 4.56 18.19
N ASP A 95 3.53 3.30 18.47
CA ASP A 95 4.50 2.22 18.59
C ASP A 95 4.60 1.49 17.24
N ILE A 96 5.83 1.26 16.80
CA ILE A 96 6.15 0.49 15.59
C ILE A 96 6.97 -0.73 16.02
N SER A 97 6.48 -1.92 15.75
CA SER A 97 7.22 -3.18 15.94
C SER A 97 7.70 -3.69 14.60
N LEU A 98 9.01 -3.84 14.47
CA LEU A 98 9.71 -4.30 13.26
C LEU A 98 10.30 -5.67 13.54
N GLU A 99 9.93 -6.67 12.75
CA GLU A 99 10.51 -8.00 12.80
C GLU A 99 11.03 -8.37 11.42
N SER A 100 12.31 -8.72 11.33
CA SER A 100 12.89 -9.16 10.06
C SER A 100 14.00 -10.19 10.21
N ILE A 101 14.10 -11.10 9.24
CA ILE A 101 15.29 -11.96 9.10
C ILE A 101 16.46 -11.24 8.43
N ILE A 102 16.23 -10.06 7.84
CA ILE A 102 17.24 -9.20 7.21
C ILE A 102 17.61 -8.11 8.23
N PRO A 103 18.77 -8.19 8.91
CA PRO A 103 19.10 -7.25 9.97
C PRO A 103 19.16 -5.79 9.49
N ASP A 104 19.61 -5.58 8.25
CA ASP A 104 19.70 -4.25 7.65
C ASP A 104 18.34 -3.65 7.31
N PHE A 105 17.28 -4.47 7.21
CA PHE A 105 15.93 -3.96 7.00
C PHE A 105 15.50 -3.07 8.16
N VAL A 106 15.67 -3.54 9.41
CA VAL A 106 15.18 -2.83 10.60
C VAL A 106 15.83 -1.44 10.69
N LYS A 107 17.15 -1.39 10.55
CA LYS A 107 17.92 -0.12 10.52
C LYS A 107 17.51 0.79 9.38
N THR A 108 17.29 0.22 8.20
CA THR A 108 16.89 1.00 7.01
C THR A 108 15.48 1.55 7.17
N PHE A 109 14.55 0.73 7.66
CA PHE A 109 13.17 1.13 7.88
C PHE A 109 13.09 2.24 8.92
N ASP A 110 13.79 2.11 10.06
CA ASP A 110 13.88 3.16 11.08
C ASP A 110 14.50 4.46 10.54
N LYS A 111 15.58 4.36 9.76
CA LYS A 111 16.17 5.52 9.10
C LYS A 111 15.17 6.19 8.15
N LEU A 112 14.47 5.39 7.34
CA LEU A 112 13.49 5.89 6.39
C LEU A 112 12.24 6.43 7.08
N SER A 113 11.81 5.89 8.21
CA SER A 113 10.68 6.43 8.99
C SER A 113 11.03 7.78 9.59
N ALA A 114 12.23 7.90 10.19
CA ALA A 114 12.70 9.12 10.85
C ALA A 114 13.05 10.28 9.90
N ASP A 115 13.25 10.02 8.59
CA ASP A 115 13.52 11.08 7.60
C ASP A 115 12.38 12.16 7.60
N THR A 116 12.67 13.41 7.29
CA THR A 116 11.65 14.44 7.09
C THR A 116 11.09 14.45 5.67
N ASN A 117 11.74 13.76 4.73
CA ASN A 117 11.30 13.70 3.34
C ASN A 117 9.97 12.95 3.19
N GLU A 118 9.06 13.53 2.40
CA GLU A 118 7.80 12.88 2.02
C GLU A 118 8.03 11.80 0.98
N ILE A 119 7.17 10.77 1.00
CA ILE A 119 7.14 9.77 -0.06
C ILE A 119 6.15 10.23 -1.13
N ASN A 120 6.72 10.64 -2.26
CA ASN A 120 5.97 11.03 -3.45
C ASN A 120 5.59 9.78 -4.23
N TRP A 121 4.29 9.57 -4.39
CA TRP A 121 3.74 8.55 -5.26
C TRP A 121 2.70 9.15 -6.19
N ASN A 122 2.35 8.42 -7.26
CA ASN A 122 1.60 8.95 -8.38
C ASN A 122 2.32 10.09 -9.12
N THR A 123 3.64 9.98 -9.27
CA THR A 123 4.42 10.94 -10.05
C THR A 123 4.23 10.67 -11.55
N ASN A 124 4.23 11.73 -12.35
CA ASN A 124 4.12 11.62 -13.82
C ASN A 124 5.43 11.17 -14.49
N LYS A 125 6.44 10.79 -13.71
CA LYS A 125 7.73 10.35 -14.24
C LYS A 125 7.62 8.86 -14.55
N HIS A 126 7.54 8.52 -15.84
CA HIS A 126 7.94 7.19 -16.29
C HIS A 126 9.45 7.05 -16.03
N SER A 127 9.84 6.51 -14.87
CA SER A 127 11.22 6.10 -14.67
C SER A 127 11.52 4.97 -15.66
N THR A 128 12.50 5.18 -16.53
CA THR A 128 12.91 4.23 -17.58
C THR A 128 13.65 2.99 -17.04
N SER A 129 13.52 2.68 -15.75
CA SER A 129 14.17 1.56 -15.05
C SER A 129 13.31 0.29 -14.99
N GLY A 130 12.17 0.24 -15.68
CA GLY A 130 11.41 -0.99 -15.87
C GLY A 130 12.19 -2.05 -16.65
N ILE A 131 11.96 -3.33 -16.33
CA ILE A 131 12.43 -4.47 -17.12
C ILE A 131 12.07 -4.22 -18.59
N LYS A 132 13.07 -4.09 -19.46
CA LYS A 132 12.87 -4.12 -20.91
C LYS A 132 12.28 -5.49 -21.24
N PHE A 133 10.99 -5.52 -21.53
CA PHE A 133 10.39 -6.67 -22.19
C PHE A 133 11.11 -6.80 -23.53
N GLY A 134 11.67 -7.97 -23.82
CA GLY A 134 12.44 -8.20 -25.04
C GLY A 134 11.67 -7.67 -26.26
N ASP A 135 12.39 -6.90 -27.07
CA ASP A 135 11.95 -6.48 -28.40
C ASP A 135 11.41 -7.68 -29.16
N ASP A 136 10.12 -7.64 -29.47
CA ASP A 136 9.53 -8.20 -30.68
C ASP A 136 8.03 -7.85 -30.65
N ARG A 137 7.68 -6.66 -31.16
CA ARG A 137 6.56 -6.39 -32.08
C ARG A 137 6.36 -4.89 -32.27
N GLU A 138 6.68 -4.47 -33.48
CA GLU A 138 6.02 -3.45 -34.31
C GLU A 138 5.08 -2.46 -33.60
N ASN A 139 5.44 -1.18 -33.69
CA ASN A 139 4.60 -0.02 -33.46
C ASN A 139 3.18 -0.21 -34.05
N ASN A 140 2.22 -0.59 -33.21
CA ASN A 140 0.81 -0.59 -33.54
C ASN A 140 0.11 0.51 -32.74
N SER A 141 -0.54 1.44 -33.46
CA SER A 141 -1.37 2.53 -32.94
C SER A 141 -2.60 2.09 -32.11
N GLN A 142 -2.77 0.79 -31.86
CA GLN A 142 -3.78 0.20 -30.98
C GLN A 142 -3.32 0.05 -29.52
N ASP A 143 -2.03 0.25 -29.22
CA ASP A 143 -1.51 0.16 -27.84
C ASP A 143 -1.66 1.46 -27.04
N GLU A 144 -1.73 2.62 -27.71
CA GLU A 144 -1.92 3.93 -27.05
C GLU A 144 -3.23 4.06 -26.24
N PRO A 145 -4.41 3.63 -26.74
CA PRO A 145 -5.65 3.69 -25.97
C PRO A 145 -5.61 2.81 -24.71
N ASN A 146 -4.92 1.66 -24.79
CA ASN A 146 -4.76 0.73 -23.67
C ASN A 146 -3.75 1.26 -22.64
N LEU A 147 -2.70 1.96 -23.09
CA LEU A 147 -1.72 2.59 -22.21
C LEU A 147 -2.35 3.75 -21.42
N HIS A 148 -3.03 4.69 -22.10
CA HIS A 148 -3.72 5.79 -21.43
C HIS A 148 -4.79 5.30 -20.43
N LEU A 149 -5.48 4.20 -20.77
CA LEU A 149 -6.41 3.55 -19.85
C LEU A 149 -5.71 3.01 -18.60
N MET A 150 -4.56 2.36 -18.78
CA MET A 150 -3.77 1.78 -17.71
C MET A 150 -3.17 2.85 -16.80
N GLU A 151 -2.66 3.94 -17.37
CA GLU A 151 -2.16 5.11 -16.64
C GLU A 151 -3.25 5.73 -15.75
N LYS A 152 -4.47 5.84 -16.29
CA LYS A 152 -5.64 6.32 -15.54
C LYS A 152 -6.02 5.37 -14.41
N GLU A 153 -6.04 4.07 -14.66
CA GLU A 153 -6.33 3.06 -13.65
C GLU A 153 -5.26 3.04 -12.54
N ALA A 154 -3.97 3.17 -12.88
CA ALA A 154 -2.89 3.28 -11.92
C ALA A 154 -3.01 4.54 -11.04
N THR A 155 -3.40 5.66 -11.64
CA THR A 155 -3.75 6.89 -10.88
C THR A 155 -4.87 6.63 -9.88
N LEU A 156 -5.91 5.91 -10.28
CA LEU A 156 -7.02 5.53 -9.40
C LEU A 156 -6.58 4.55 -8.29
N THR A 157 -5.58 3.71 -8.53
CA THR A 157 -4.98 2.87 -7.47
C THR A 157 -4.35 3.71 -6.37
N PHE A 158 -3.55 4.73 -6.70
CA PHE A 158 -2.97 5.61 -5.67
C PHE A 158 -4.02 6.36 -4.88
N TYR A 159 -5.09 6.78 -5.54
CA TYR A 159 -6.23 7.37 -4.88
C TYR A 159 -6.89 6.40 -3.87
N LEU A 160 -7.09 5.14 -4.26
CA LEU A 160 -7.63 4.11 -3.38
C LEU A 160 -6.70 3.83 -2.20
N LEU A 161 -5.39 3.79 -2.42
CA LEU A 161 -4.38 3.63 -1.38
C LEU A 161 -4.36 4.83 -0.41
N ASP A 162 -4.42 6.06 -0.91
CA ASP A 162 -4.54 7.25 -0.06
C ASP A 162 -5.82 7.17 0.78
N SER A 163 -6.94 6.78 0.18
CA SER A 163 -8.21 6.59 0.90
C SER A 163 -8.10 5.53 1.99
N PHE A 164 -7.44 4.40 1.70
CA PHE A 164 -7.15 3.34 2.67
C PHE A 164 -6.32 3.90 3.85
N ILE A 165 -5.21 4.58 3.59
CA ILE A 165 -4.37 5.17 4.64
C ILE A 165 -5.19 6.14 5.51
N GLN A 166 -5.99 7.02 4.90
CA GLN A 166 -6.81 7.96 5.65
C GLN A 166 -7.88 7.26 6.48
N SER A 167 -8.51 6.21 5.96
CA SER A 167 -9.48 5.42 6.72
C SER A 167 -8.84 4.75 7.94
N ILE A 168 -7.66 4.14 7.79
CA ILE A 168 -6.94 3.57 8.94
C ILE A 168 -6.57 4.68 9.94
N TYR A 169 -6.04 5.81 9.48
CA TYR A 169 -5.71 6.94 10.36
C TYR A 169 -6.93 7.41 11.17
N LEU A 170 -8.07 7.62 10.51
CA LEU A 170 -9.30 8.06 11.16
C LEU A 170 -9.76 7.05 12.20
N LEU A 171 -9.82 5.76 11.85
CA LEU A 171 -10.27 4.71 12.75
C LEU A 171 -9.33 4.52 13.95
N MET A 172 -8.01 4.66 13.77
CA MET A 172 -7.04 4.53 14.85
C MET A 172 -6.97 5.76 15.76
N THR A 173 -7.38 6.93 15.29
CA THR A 173 -7.37 8.19 16.07
C THR A 173 -8.74 8.57 16.65
N GLN A 174 -9.80 7.84 16.29
CA GLN A 174 -11.11 7.94 16.92
C GLN A 174 -11.06 7.60 18.42
N SER A 175 -12.07 8.07 19.14
CA SER A 175 -12.25 7.71 20.56
C SER A 175 -12.38 6.19 20.68
N GLY A 176 -11.64 5.58 21.62
CA GLY A 176 -11.74 4.15 21.90
C GLY A 176 -13.10 3.70 22.45
N ALA A 177 -14.01 4.64 22.76
CA ALA A 177 -15.40 4.33 23.10
C ALA A 177 -16.26 3.94 21.88
N ASP A 178 -15.81 4.24 20.65
CA ASP A 178 -16.50 3.81 19.44
C ASP A 178 -16.22 2.33 19.17
N ALA A 179 -17.28 1.53 19.02
CA ALA A 179 -17.19 0.09 18.74
C ALA A 179 -16.45 -0.23 17.44
N ASN A 180 -16.40 0.73 16.51
CA ASN A 180 -15.72 0.64 15.23
C ASN A 180 -14.28 1.16 15.27
N SER A 181 -13.83 1.70 16.41
CA SER A 181 -12.47 2.26 16.55
C SER A 181 -11.38 1.18 16.45
N LEU A 182 -10.28 1.57 15.82
CA LEU A 182 -9.00 0.85 15.79
C LEU A 182 -7.97 1.43 16.77
N ASN A 183 -8.37 2.37 17.62
CA ASN A 183 -7.50 2.97 18.62
C ASN A 183 -7.01 1.89 19.60
N GLY A 184 -5.71 1.88 19.87
CA GLY A 184 -5.08 0.88 20.74
C GLY A 184 -4.99 -0.53 20.16
N ARG A 185 -5.38 -0.75 18.90
CA ARG A 185 -5.27 -2.06 18.23
C ARG A 185 -3.95 -2.20 17.49
N ASN A 186 -3.46 -3.44 17.38
CA ASN A 186 -2.32 -3.76 16.54
C ASN A 186 -2.76 -3.93 15.10
N ILE A 187 -2.10 -3.22 14.19
CA ILE A 187 -2.34 -3.33 12.75
C ILE A 187 -1.06 -3.81 12.06
N GLU A 188 -1.16 -4.90 11.29
CA GLU A 188 -0.10 -5.43 10.43
C GLU A 188 -0.61 -5.49 8.99
N ILE A 189 0.12 -4.97 8.01
CA ILE A 189 -0.13 -5.29 6.60
C ILE A 189 0.77 -6.49 6.25
N LYS A 190 0.15 -7.63 5.96
CA LYS A 190 0.88 -8.86 5.67
C LYS A 190 1.35 -8.92 4.23
N ASP A 191 0.45 -8.61 3.30
CA ASP A 191 0.66 -8.70 1.86
C ASP A 191 -0.09 -7.59 1.13
N ILE A 192 0.51 -7.11 0.04
CA ILE A 192 -0.18 -6.29 -0.95
C ILE A 192 0.18 -6.81 -2.33
N SER A 193 -0.77 -7.46 -3.01
CA SER A 193 -0.50 -8.13 -4.27
C SER A 193 -1.39 -7.65 -5.42
N VAL A 194 -0.81 -7.57 -6.61
CA VAL A 194 -1.52 -7.23 -7.84
C VAL A 194 -1.95 -8.50 -8.59
N SER A 195 -3.26 -8.69 -8.71
CA SER A 195 -3.86 -9.76 -9.52
C SER A 195 -4.74 -9.15 -10.62
N ARG A 196 -4.35 -9.37 -11.89
CA ARG A 196 -4.87 -8.65 -13.07
C ARG A 196 -4.67 -7.14 -12.92
N LYS A 197 -5.68 -6.43 -12.43
CA LYS A 197 -5.66 -4.98 -12.14
C LYS A 197 -6.22 -4.66 -10.75
N ILE A 198 -6.45 -5.69 -9.94
CA ILE A 198 -6.98 -5.59 -8.58
C ILE A 198 -5.78 -5.57 -7.64
N LEU A 199 -5.77 -4.60 -6.72
CA LEU A 199 -4.81 -4.56 -5.63
C LEU A 199 -5.44 -5.20 -4.39
N ASN A 200 -4.92 -6.35 -4.00
CA ASN A 200 -5.38 -7.14 -2.86
C ASN A 200 -4.55 -6.71 -1.65
N ILE A 201 -5.18 -6.36 -0.53
CA ILE A 201 -4.52 -6.01 0.72
C ILE A 201 -4.94 -7.01 1.79
N GLU A 202 -3.98 -7.83 2.25
CA GLU A 202 -4.16 -8.70 3.42
C GLU A 202 -3.57 -8.01 4.64
N MET A 203 -4.39 -7.77 5.67
CA MET A 203 -3.96 -7.16 6.92
C MET A 203 -4.47 -7.93 8.14
N LEU A 204 -3.79 -7.76 9.28
CA LEU A 204 -4.25 -8.21 10.59
C LEU A 204 -4.66 -7.01 11.43
N VAL A 205 -5.80 -7.14 12.10
CA VAL A 205 -6.23 -6.25 13.20
C VAL A 205 -6.40 -7.11 14.44
N ASP A 206 -5.50 -6.96 15.42
CA ASP A 206 -5.42 -7.83 16.61
C ASP A 206 -5.52 -9.32 16.24
N GLU A 207 -4.68 -9.75 15.28
CA GLU A 207 -4.60 -11.12 14.76
C GLU A 207 -5.81 -11.61 13.95
N LYS A 208 -6.82 -10.78 13.73
CA LYS A 208 -7.92 -11.07 12.79
C LYS A 208 -7.56 -10.62 11.38
N THR A 209 -7.68 -11.54 10.43
CA THR A 209 -7.43 -11.26 9.03
C THR A 209 -8.55 -10.40 8.43
N VAL A 210 -8.17 -9.37 7.68
CA VAL A 210 -9.04 -8.56 6.83
C VAL A 210 -8.43 -8.57 5.43
N ILE A 211 -9.23 -8.89 4.43
CA ILE A 211 -8.80 -8.92 3.02
C ILE A 211 -9.63 -7.91 2.23
N LEU A 212 -8.97 -6.89 1.72
CA LEU A 212 -9.59 -5.83 0.92
C LEU A 212 -9.13 -5.91 -0.53
N ASP A 213 -10.09 -5.80 -1.43
CA ASP A 213 -9.84 -5.71 -2.86
C ASP A 213 -10.11 -4.29 -3.35
N LEU A 214 -9.07 -3.66 -3.89
CA LEU A 214 -9.11 -2.33 -4.45
C LEU A 214 -9.07 -2.43 -5.98
N LEU A 215 -10.21 -2.17 -6.61
CA LEU A 215 -10.37 -2.26 -8.05
C LEU A 215 -10.62 -0.87 -8.67
N PRO A 216 -9.65 -0.33 -9.42
CA PRO A 216 -9.86 0.86 -10.23
C PRO A 216 -10.66 0.50 -11.49
N LYS A 217 -11.61 1.37 -11.86
CA LYS A 217 -12.40 1.30 -13.09
C LYS A 217 -12.23 2.57 -13.91
N SER A 218 -12.00 2.39 -15.21
CA SER A 218 -11.73 3.44 -16.20
C SER A 218 -12.68 4.65 -16.25
N LYS A 219 -13.93 4.53 -15.80
CA LYS A 219 -14.92 5.63 -15.74
C LYS A 219 -14.85 6.47 -14.45
N ASN A 220 -13.65 6.72 -13.92
CA ASN A 220 -13.43 7.27 -12.56
C ASN A 220 -14.19 6.46 -11.49
N GLY A 221 -14.35 5.17 -11.78
CA GLY A 221 -15.03 4.25 -10.90
C GLY A 221 -14.03 3.65 -9.96
N VAL A 222 -14.41 3.50 -8.70
CA VAL A 222 -13.64 2.71 -7.74
C VAL A 222 -14.56 1.68 -7.11
N VAL A 223 -14.01 0.49 -6.89
CA VAL A 223 -14.65 -0.56 -6.12
C VAL A 223 -13.72 -0.91 -4.98
N VAL A 224 -14.30 -1.01 -3.80
CA VAL A 224 -13.69 -1.62 -2.62
C VAL A 224 -14.58 -2.80 -2.26
N SER A 225 -14.04 -4.02 -2.28
CA SER A 225 -14.75 -5.23 -1.84
C SER A 225 -13.98 -5.90 -0.71
N ILE A 226 -14.65 -6.78 0.01
CA ILE A 226 -14.06 -7.57 1.10
C ILE A 226 -14.17 -9.03 0.72
N ASP A 227 -13.05 -9.73 0.81
CA ASP A 227 -12.98 -11.15 0.44
C ASP A 227 -13.26 -12.07 1.64
N ASN A 228 -13.54 -11.49 2.81
CA ASN A 228 -13.87 -12.22 4.03
C ASN A 228 -14.89 -11.49 4.91
N ASP A 229 -15.68 -12.24 5.70
CA ASP A 229 -16.78 -11.70 6.51
C ASP A 229 -16.32 -10.98 7.81
N GLU A 230 -15.15 -10.32 7.80
CA GLU A 230 -14.64 -9.62 8.98
C GLU A 230 -15.26 -8.23 9.10
N LYS A 231 -16.00 -7.99 10.19
CA LYS A 231 -16.69 -6.72 10.48
C LYS A 231 -15.75 -5.50 10.47
N THR A 232 -14.50 -5.69 10.90
CA THR A 232 -13.49 -4.63 10.82
C THR A 232 -13.17 -4.25 9.37
N GLY A 233 -13.15 -5.22 8.46
CA GLY A 233 -13.07 -4.95 7.02
C GLY A 233 -14.22 -4.07 6.56
N GLU A 234 -15.46 -4.42 6.91
CA GLU A 234 -16.65 -3.64 6.49
C GLU A 234 -16.61 -2.20 6.98
N THR A 235 -16.08 -2.02 8.19
CA THR A 235 -15.85 -0.70 8.77
C THR A 235 -14.84 0.10 7.94
N ILE A 236 -13.68 -0.49 7.63
CA ILE A 236 -12.63 0.16 6.82
C ILE A 236 -13.17 0.51 5.43
N ARG A 237 -13.84 -0.44 4.77
CA ARG A 237 -14.47 -0.26 3.47
C ARG A 237 -15.47 0.90 3.49
N THR A 238 -16.36 0.94 4.48
CA THR A 238 -17.36 2.00 4.60
C THR A 238 -16.72 3.39 4.71
N VAL A 239 -15.69 3.53 5.56
CA VAL A 239 -14.96 4.80 5.70
C VAL A 239 -14.22 5.17 4.41
N MET A 240 -13.63 4.21 3.70
CA MET A 240 -13.00 4.45 2.41
C MET A 240 -14.00 4.97 1.36
N LEU A 241 -15.18 4.36 1.26
CA LEU A 241 -16.21 4.78 0.31
C LEU A 241 -16.76 6.17 0.64
N GLN A 242 -16.97 6.49 1.91
CA GLN A 242 -17.36 7.84 2.35
C GLN A 242 -16.30 8.88 2.00
N ASN A 243 -15.02 8.58 2.27
CA ASN A 243 -13.90 9.42 1.86
C ASN A 243 -13.85 9.61 0.34
N ASN A 244 -14.26 8.59 -0.42
CA ASN A 244 -14.17 8.62 -1.86
C ASN A 244 -15.26 9.47 -2.53
N LEU A 245 -16.50 9.37 -2.03
CA LEU A 245 -17.63 10.17 -2.48
C LEU A 245 -17.35 11.67 -2.33
N ASN A 246 -16.74 12.07 -1.22
CA ASN A 246 -16.38 13.46 -0.95
C ASN A 246 -15.35 14.04 -1.94
N ARG A 247 -14.65 13.18 -2.70
CA ARG A 247 -13.67 13.58 -3.72
C ARG A 247 -14.20 13.45 -5.15
N GLY A 248 -15.51 13.18 -5.33
CA GLY A 248 -16.18 13.20 -6.64
C GLY A 248 -16.06 11.91 -7.47
N PHE A 249 -15.66 10.78 -6.86
CA PHE A 249 -15.55 9.50 -7.56
C PHE A 249 -16.84 8.70 -7.51
N LYS A 250 -17.12 7.94 -8.58
CA LYS A 250 -18.25 7.00 -8.60
C LYS A 250 -17.83 5.73 -7.88
N CYS A 251 -18.37 5.53 -6.68
CA CYS A 251 -18.23 4.28 -5.96
C CYS A 251 -19.26 3.28 -6.51
N PHE A 252 -18.81 2.05 -6.77
CA PHE A 252 -19.70 0.96 -7.15
C PHE A 252 -19.65 -0.09 -6.04
N ASP A 253 -20.81 -0.44 -5.50
CA ASP A 253 -20.92 -1.62 -4.65
C ASP A 253 -20.82 -2.89 -5.50
N THR A 254 -20.18 -3.90 -4.94
CA THR A 254 -20.25 -5.27 -5.45
C THR A 254 -21.31 -5.97 -4.62
N ASP A 255 -22.52 -6.07 -5.18
CA ASP A 255 -23.52 -7.04 -4.72
C ASP A 255 -23.04 -8.47 -5.00
#